data_AF-A0A7W1DT17-F1
#
_entry.id   AF-A0A7W1DT17-F1
#
_cell.length_a   1.000
_cell.length_b   1.000
_cell.length_c   1.000
_cell.angle_alpha   90.00
_cell.angle_beta   90.00
_cell.angle_gamma   90.00
#
_symmetry.space_group_name_H-M   'P 1'
#
loop_
_entity.id
_entity.type
_entity.pdbx_description
1 polymer ?
#
loop_
_entity_poly.entity_id
_entity_poly.type
_entity_poly.pdbx_seq_one_letter_code
_entity_poly.pdbx_strand_id
1 'polypeptide(L)'
;MDPSPALIVCFSESTTSSLRDRLVATLSDFELVAVQEDDLHAPRAWTAHFSTESDRDAAEAAMKADAEFAALEIHRTEVEDEDWARRTQADLPAIRIGRVTIAPPWDLPKPSLQVPDPNITILIEPSRGFGTGHHQSTRLC
;
A
#
# COMPACT_ATOMS: atom_id res chain seq x y z
N MET A 1 17.31 -4.76 -6.09
CA MET A 1 16.38 -3.69 -5.72
C MET A 1 16.71 -3.41 -4.27
N ASP A 2 17.10 -2.18 -3.97
CA ASP A 2 17.50 -1.82 -2.61
C ASP A 2 16.25 -1.65 -1.73
N PRO A 3 16.32 -1.99 -0.43
CA PRO A 3 15.19 -1.82 0.46
C PRO A 3 14.77 -0.35 0.55
N SER A 4 13.45 -0.11 0.60
CA SER A 4 12.87 1.21 0.74
C SER A 4 13.00 1.69 2.20
N PRO A 5 13.64 2.83 2.46
CA PRO A 5 13.73 3.40 3.80
C PRO A 5 12.36 3.95 4.23
N ALA A 6 11.91 3.58 5.43
CA ALA A 6 10.58 3.93 5.91
C ALA A 6 10.52 4.29 7.40
N LEU A 7 9.48 5.03 7.78
CA LEU A 7 9.08 5.27 9.17
C LEU A 7 7.72 4.64 9.43
N ILE A 8 7.64 3.85 10.49
CA ILE A 8 6.37 3.40 11.05
C ILE A 8 5.94 4.45 12.08
N VAL A 9 4.73 4.97 11.95
CA VAL A 9 4.11 5.91 12.88
C VAL A 9 2.88 5.26 13.49
N CYS A 10 2.90 5.07 14.82
CA CYS A 10 1.80 4.45 15.55
C CYS A 10 0.86 5.51 16.13
N PHE A 11 -0.44 5.27 16.00
CA PHE A 11 -1.50 6.15 16.48
C PHE A 11 -2.25 5.56 17.67
N SER A 12 -2.51 6.40 18.65
CA SER A 12 -3.45 6.12 19.75
C SER A 12 -4.89 6.39 19.31
N GLU A 13 -5.86 5.90 20.10
CA GLU A 13 -7.28 6.25 19.89
C GLU A 13 -7.58 7.75 20.05
N SER A 14 -6.71 8.49 20.75
CA SER A 14 -6.81 9.95 20.91
C SER A 14 -6.23 10.73 19.73
N THR A 15 -5.60 10.07 18.77
CA THR A 15 -4.99 10.75 17.62
C THR A 15 -6.07 11.24 16.66
N THR A 16 -6.15 12.57 16.50
CA THR A 16 -7.19 13.22 15.68
C THR A 16 -6.87 13.15 14.18
N SER A 17 -7.92 13.17 13.33
CA SER A 17 -7.76 13.29 11.87
C SER A 17 -6.93 14.52 11.48
N SER A 18 -7.14 15.66 12.16
CA SER A 18 -6.38 16.88 11.87
C SER A 18 -4.88 16.76 12.16
N LEU A 19 -4.49 15.95 13.16
CA LEU A 19 -3.08 15.68 13.43
C LEU A 19 -2.49 14.79 12.32
N ARG A 20 -3.24 13.78 11.88
CA ARG A 20 -2.86 12.89 10.77
C ARG A 20 -2.71 13.67 9.46
N ASP A 21 -3.63 14.59 9.15
CA ASP A 21 -3.55 15.43 7.94
C ASP A 21 -2.31 16.34 7.96
N ARG A 22 -2.02 16.95 9.11
CA ARG A 22 -0.78 17.74 9.29
C ARG A 22 0.45 16.87 9.16
N LEU A 23 0.44 15.66 9.71
CA LEU A 23 1.56 14.73 9.59
C LEU A 23 1.86 14.42 8.12
N VAL A 24 0.85 14.12 7.29
CA VAL A 24 1.06 13.90 5.85
C VAL A 24 1.68 15.13 5.20
N ALA A 25 1.19 16.33 5.52
CA ALA A 25 1.73 17.57 4.98
C ALA A 25 3.21 17.75 5.37
N THR A 26 3.56 17.55 6.64
CA THR A 26 4.94 17.62 7.12
C THR A 26 5.85 16.58 6.47
N LEU A 27 5.40 15.33 6.36
CA LEU A 27 6.20 14.26 5.74
C LEU A 27 6.42 14.51 4.24
N SER A 28 5.46 15.15 3.57
CA SER A 28 5.55 15.45 2.13
C SER A 28 6.67 16.44 1.78
N ASP A 29 7.21 17.17 2.76
CA ASP A 29 8.36 18.06 2.56
C ASP A 29 9.69 17.30 2.40
N PHE A 30 9.70 15.98 2.58
CA PHE A 30 10.91 15.13 2.61
C PHE A 30 10.86 14.00 1.57
N GLU A 31 10.49 14.27 0.31
CA GLU A 31 10.49 13.26 -0.77
C GLU A 31 9.73 11.95 -0.40
N LEU A 32 8.57 12.13 0.24
CA LEU A 32 7.65 11.06 0.60
C LEU A 32 7.13 10.36 -0.66
N VAL A 33 7.38 9.06 -0.76
CA VAL A 33 6.99 8.23 -1.91
C VAL A 33 5.57 7.70 -1.74
N ALA A 34 5.26 7.19 -0.55
CA ALA A 34 3.97 6.58 -0.24
C ALA A 34 3.72 6.57 1.26
N VAL A 35 2.44 6.56 1.64
CA VAL A 35 1.99 6.19 2.98
C VAL A 35 1.14 4.95 2.84
N GLN A 36 1.51 3.90 3.57
CA GLN A 36 0.75 2.66 3.66
C GLN A 36 0.04 2.61 5.01
N GLU A 37 -1.25 2.30 4.99
CA GLU A 37 -2.07 2.10 6.19
C GLU A 37 -2.15 0.61 6.55
N ASP A 38 -2.17 0.28 7.84
CA ASP A 38 -2.36 -1.09 8.31
C ASP A 38 -3.80 -1.58 8.17
N ASP A 39 -4.78 -0.69 8.31
CA ASP A 39 -6.21 -0.94 8.11
C ASP A 39 -6.88 0.25 7.39
N LEU A 40 -7.81 -0.04 6.49
CA LEU A 40 -8.49 0.97 5.65
C LEU A 40 -9.56 1.80 6.40
N HIS A 41 -10.07 1.30 7.52
CA HIS A 41 -11.18 1.94 8.24
C HIS A 41 -10.74 2.52 9.58
N ALA A 42 -9.80 1.87 10.26
CA ALA A 42 -9.30 2.29 11.55
C ALA A 42 -7.77 2.10 11.67
N PRO A 43 -6.98 2.84 10.87
CA PRO A 43 -5.53 2.66 10.86
C PRO A 43 -4.91 3.01 12.20
N ARG A 44 -4.16 2.04 12.75
CA ARG A 44 -3.42 2.18 14.02
C ARG A 44 -1.94 2.44 13.77
N ALA A 45 -1.46 2.14 12.57
CA ALA A 45 -0.10 2.46 12.16
C ALA A 45 -0.05 2.85 10.69
N TRP A 46 0.82 3.81 10.38
CA TRP A 46 1.21 4.13 9.02
C TRP A 46 2.67 3.74 8.79
N THR A 47 2.97 3.28 7.58
CA THR A 47 4.34 3.14 7.08
C THR A 47 4.55 4.20 6.01
N ALA A 48 5.33 5.23 6.32
CA ALA A 48 5.74 6.28 5.39
C ALA A 48 7.05 5.89 4.71
N HIS A 49 7.04 5.80 3.38
CA HIS A 49 8.18 5.41 2.56
C HIS A 49 8.87 6.64 1.96
N PHE A 50 10.20 6.65 1.98
CA PHE A 50 11.00 7.77 1.50
C PHE A 50 11.91 7.35 0.36
N SER A 51 12.31 8.32 -0.45
CA SER A 51 13.24 8.09 -1.57
C SER A 51 14.63 7.67 -1.09
N THR A 52 15.09 8.22 0.04
CA THR A 52 16.39 7.91 0.63
C THR A 52 16.35 7.82 2.16
N GLU A 53 17.37 7.19 2.75
CA GLU A 53 17.55 7.15 4.21
C GLU A 53 17.73 8.54 4.81
N SER A 54 18.38 9.45 4.08
CA SER A 54 18.60 10.83 4.53
C SER A 54 17.29 11.60 4.63
N ASP A 55 16.37 11.38 3.68
CA ASP A 55 15.04 11.99 3.70
C ASP A 55 14.19 11.47 4.86
N ARG A 56 14.20 10.13 5.07
CA ARG A 56 13.57 9.49 6.24
C ARG A 56 14.08 10.08 7.55
N ASP A 57 15.39 10.23 7.69
CA ASP A 57 16.02 10.73 8.92
C ASP A 57 15.70 12.21 9.15
N ALA A 58 15.65 13.01 8.09
CA ALA A 58 15.23 14.41 8.16
C ALA A 58 13.74 14.54 8.56
N ALA A 59 12.87 13.71 7.99
CA ALA A 59 11.46 13.66 8.34
C ALA A 59 11.25 13.27 9.81
N GLU A 60 11.97 12.25 10.30
CA GLU A 60 11.92 11.85 11.71
C GLU A 60 12.38 12.98 12.64
N ALA A 61 13.45 13.70 12.27
CA ALA A 61 13.95 14.83 13.04
C ALA A 61 12.91 15.97 13.10
N ALA A 62 12.23 16.25 11.98
CA ALA A 62 11.15 17.24 11.93
C ALA A 62 9.96 16.83 12.80
N MET A 63 9.55 15.55 12.75
CA MET A 63 8.51 15.01 13.64
C MET A 63 8.90 15.15 15.11
N LYS A 64 10.15 14.87 15.47
CA LYS A 64 10.62 15.01 16.86
C LYS A 64 10.73 16.46 17.33
N ALA A 65 10.90 17.40 16.41
CA ALA A 65 10.96 18.82 16.72
C ALA A 65 9.58 19.45 16.97
N ASP A 66 8.52 18.86 16.41
CA ASP A 66 7.14 19.29 16.64
C ASP A 66 6.58 18.63 17.92
N ALA A 67 6.11 19.45 18.87
CA ALA A 67 5.60 18.95 20.14
C ALA A 67 4.33 18.07 20.00
N GLU A 68 3.53 18.28 18.96
CA GLU A 68 2.33 17.46 18.71
C GLU A 68 2.70 16.08 18.17
N PHE A 69 3.72 15.99 17.32
CA PHE A 69 4.20 14.73 16.76
C PHE A 69 5.15 13.99 17.69
N ALA A 70 5.88 14.69 18.57
CA ALA A 70 6.78 14.07 19.55
C ALA A 70 6.08 13.12 20.53
N ALA A 71 4.76 13.21 20.66
CA ALA A 71 3.95 12.28 21.45
C ALA A 71 3.61 10.97 20.70
N LEU A 72 3.83 10.91 19.38
CA LEU A 72 3.62 9.71 18.58
C LEU A 72 4.80 8.75 18.74
N GLU A 73 4.49 7.46 18.77
CA GLU A 73 5.51 6.42 18.73
C GLU A 73 5.94 6.21 17.27
N ILE A 74 7.24 6.35 16.99
CA ILE A 74 7.79 6.21 15.65
C ILE A 74 8.99 5.26 15.63
N HIS A 75 9.09 4.46 14.57
CA HIS A 75 10.15 3.47 14.37
C HIS A 75 10.72 3.55 12.97
N ARG A 76 12.05 3.53 12.85
CA ARG A 76 12.71 3.38 11.54
C ARG A 76 12.62 1.93 11.08
N THR A 77 12.38 1.74 9.79
CA THR A 77 12.40 0.41 9.17
C THR A 77 12.92 0.49 7.73
N GLU A 78 13.22 -0.67 7.17
CA GLU A 78 13.61 -0.87 5.78
C GLU A 78 12.68 -1.93 5.20
N VAL A 79 11.99 -1.59 4.12
CA VAL A 79 10.98 -2.45 3.51
C VAL A 79 11.52 -3.00 2.21
N GLU A 80 11.65 -4.33 2.11
CA GLU A 80 12.07 -4.98 0.87
C GLU A 80 10.99 -4.80 -0.21
N ASP A 81 11.41 -4.32 -1.38
CA ASP A 81 10.52 -3.98 -2.50
C ASP A 81 9.75 -5.20 -3.05
N GLU A 82 10.32 -6.41 -2.89
CA GLU A 82 9.69 -7.68 -3.24
C GLU A 82 8.55 -8.09 -2.30
N ASP A 83 8.62 -7.69 -1.02
CA ASP A 83 7.65 -8.06 -0.01
C ASP A 83 6.33 -7.29 -0.21
N TRP A 84 6.42 -6.04 -0.67
CA TRP A 84 5.24 -5.22 -0.98
C TRP A 84 4.44 -5.77 -2.16
N ALA A 85 5.11 -6.07 -3.28
CA ALA A 85 4.44 -6.57 -4.48
C ALA A 85 3.81 -7.96 -4.22
N ARG A 86 4.53 -8.84 -3.52
CA ARG A 86 4.07 -10.19 -3.21
C ARG A 86 2.84 -10.18 -2.29
N ARG A 87 2.85 -9.37 -1.22
CA ARG A 87 1.73 -9.28 -0.28
C ARG A 87 0.47 -8.72 -0.95
N THR A 88 0.61 -7.64 -1.72
CA THR A 88 -0.52 -7.00 -2.40
C THR A 88 -1.14 -7.90 -3.48
N GLN A 89 -0.33 -8.75 -4.12
CA GLN A 89 -0.82 -9.65 -5.16
C GLN A 89 -1.46 -10.92 -4.58
N ALA A 90 -0.86 -11.52 -3.54
CA ALA A 90 -1.29 -12.82 -3.00
C ALA A 90 -2.76 -12.84 -2.54
N ASP A 91 -3.31 -11.69 -2.16
CA ASP A 91 -4.69 -11.58 -1.66
C ASP A 91 -5.73 -11.24 -2.74
N LEU A 92 -5.32 -11.11 -4.02
CA LEU A 92 -6.26 -10.84 -5.11
C LEU A 92 -7.15 -12.07 -5.37
N PRO A 93 -8.49 -11.96 -5.26
CA PRO A 93 -9.39 -13.05 -5.59
C PRO A 93 -9.65 -13.14 -7.09
N ALA A 94 -10.14 -14.29 -7.55
CA ALA A 94 -10.68 -14.40 -8.89
C ALA A 94 -11.92 -13.50 -9.08
N ILE A 95 -12.02 -12.86 -10.24
CA ILE A 95 -13.12 -11.97 -10.60
C ILE A 95 -13.90 -12.58 -11.76
N ARG A 96 -15.23 -12.66 -11.62
CA ARG A 96 -16.13 -13.16 -12.68
C ARG A 96 -16.88 -12.01 -13.36
N ILE A 97 -16.76 -11.93 -14.68
CA ILE A 97 -17.42 -10.95 -15.56
C ILE A 97 -18.21 -11.71 -16.63
N GLY A 98 -19.53 -11.79 -16.45
CA GLY A 98 -20.38 -12.59 -17.35
C GLY A 98 -19.95 -14.06 -17.39
N ARG A 99 -19.51 -14.54 -18.56
CA ARG A 99 -18.99 -15.91 -18.77
C ARG A 99 -17.47 -16.05 -18.59
N VAL A 100 -16.77 -14.94 -18.39
CA VAL A 100 -15.30 -14.92 -18.26
C VAL A 100 -14.94 -14.85 -16.78
N THR A 101 -13.99 -15.67 -16.36
CA THR A 101 -13.36 -15.59 -15.03
C THR A 101 -11.90 -15.23 -15.22
N ILE A 102 -11.47 -14.12 -14.61
CA ILE A 102 -10.06 -13.74 -14.50
C ILE A 102 -9.57 -14.26 -13.16
N ALA A 103 -8.63 -15.20 -13.18
CA ALA A 103 -8.15 -15.86 -11.99
C ALA A 103 -6.62 -15.75 -11.88
N PRO A 104 -6.07 -15.45 -10.69
CA PRO A 104 -4.66 -15.65 -10.43
C PRO A 104 -4.33 -17.15 -10.26
N PRO A 105 -3.04 -17.54 -10.35
CA PRO A 105 -2.65 -18.96 -10.25
C PRO A 105 -3.06 -19.66 -8.95
N TRP A 106 -3.21 -18.90 -7.87
CA TRP A 106 -3.57 -19.40 -6.54
C TRP A 106 -5.08 -19.50 -6.29
N ASP A 107 -5.93 -18.88 -7.12
CA ASP A 107 -7.41 -18.89 -6.95
C ASP A 107 -8.12 -19.35 -8.24
N LEU A 108 -7.75 -20.53 -8.71
CA LEU A 108 -8.35 -21.13 -9.90
C LEU A 108 -9.75 -21.70 -9.61
N PRO A 109 -10.76 -21.40 -10.47
CA PRO A 109 -12.07 -22.01 -10.34
C PRO A 109 -11.97 -23.52 -10.55
N LYS A 110 -12.55 -24.30 -9.62
CA LYS A 110 -12.61 -25.75 -9.73
C LYS A 110 -13.40 -26.14 -10.99
N PRO A 111 -12.92 -27.07 -11.83
CA PRO A 111 -13.68 -27.51 -12.99
C PRO A 111 -15.00 -28.14 -12.53
N SER A 112 -16.10 -27.44 -12.78
CA SER A 112 -17.44 -27.95 -12.52
C SER A 112 -17.79 -28.97 -13.61
N LEU A 113 -17.92 -30.24 -13.24
CA LEU A 113 -18.26 -31.37 -14.14
C LEU A 113 -19.65 -31.27 -14.80
N GLN A 114 -20.41 -30.21 -14.55
CA GLN A 114 -21.79 -30.04 -15.02
C GLN A 114 -22.11 -28.57 -15.30
N VAL A 115 -21.71 -28.02 -16.45
CA VAL A 115 -22.34 -26.79 -17.00
C VAL A 115 -22.38 -26.89 -18.54
N PRO A 116 -23.53 -26.62 -19.20
CA PRO A 116 -23.66 -26.62 -20.66
C PRO A 116 -23.09 -25.36 -21.36
N ASP A 117 -22.49 -24.43 -20.61
CA ASP A 117 -21.98 -23.15 -21.11
C ASP A 117 -20.47 -23.07 -20.78
N PRO A 118 -19.57 -22.94 -21.78
CA PRO A 118 -18.13 -22.92 -21.53
C PRO A 118 -17.74 -21.62 -20.81
N ASN A 119 -17.60 -21.69 -19.50
CA ASN A 119 -16.94 -20.64 -18.73
C ASN A 119 -15.48 -20.51 -19.19
N ILE A 120 -15.13 -19.35 -19.74
CA ILE A 120 -13.78 -19.06 -20.19
C ILE A 120 -12.99 -18.59 -18.97
N THR A 121 -11.96 -19.33 -18.58
CA THR A 121 -11.04 -18.91 -17.52
C THR A 121 -9.78 -18.35 -18.14
N ILE A 122 -9.43 -17.11 -17.79
CA ILE A 122 -8.19 -16.45 -18.17
C ILE A 122 -7.31 -16.43 -16.93
N LEU A 123 -6.19 -17.16 -16.99
CA LEU A 123 -5.16 -17.13 -15.97
C LEU A 123 -4.29 -15.88 -16.18
N ILE A 124 -4.23 -15.02 -15.18
CA ILE A 124 -3.35 -13.84 -15.19
C ILE A 124 -2.50 -13.89 -13.93
N GLU A 125 -1.19 -13.97 -14.09
CA GLU A 125 -0.27 -13.63 -12.99
C GLU A 125 -0.32 -12.12 -12.77
N PRO A 126 -0.79 -11.64 -11.60
CA PRO A 126 -0.72 -10.24 -11.27
C PRO A 126 0.76 -9.81 -11.32
N SER A 127 1.06 -8.84 -12.17
CA SER A 127 2.38 -8.20 -12.21
C SER A 127 2.32 -6.85 -11.48
N ARG A 128 3.47 -6.17 -11.32
CA ARG A 128 3.49 -4.76 -10.90
C ARG A 128 2.80 -3.92 -11.98
N GLY A 129 1.49 -3.80 -11.88
CA GLY A 129 0.65 -3.00 -12.76
C GLY A 129 0.94 -1.52 -12.56
N PHE A 130 1.52 -0.91 -13.59
CA PHE A 130 1.60 0.53 -13.87
C PHE A 130 0.52 1.38 -13.18
N GLY A 131 0.91 2.33 -12.31
CA GLY A 131 -0.03 3.29 -11.71
C GLY A 131 0.31 3.86 -10.33
N THR A 132 1.52 4.35 -10.07
CA THR A 132 1.85 5.16 -8.86
C THR A 132 1.34 6.61 -8.96
N GLY A 133 0.10 6.80 -9.44
CA GLY A 133 -0.65 8.04 -9.21
C GLY A 133 -0.13 9.36 -9.81
N HIS A 134 0.97 9.40 -10.58
CA HIS A 134 1.51 10.65 -11.15
C HIS A 134 1.06 10.99 -12.58
N HIS A 135 0.12 10.24 -13.17
CA HIS A 135 -0.46 10.60 -14.47
C HIS A 135 -1.99 10.51 -14.45
N GLN A 136 -2.64 11.62 -14.81
CA GLN A 136 -4.06 11.65 -15.15
C GLN A 136 -4.30 10.87 -16.45
N SER A 137 -4.46 9.54 -16.39
CA SER A 137 -5.28 8.75 -17.34
C SER A 137 -5.09 7.25 -17.13
N THR A 138 -5.73 6.70 -16.11
CA THR A 138 -6.14 5.28 -16.14
C THR A 138 -7.53 5.11 -15.53
N ARG A 139 -8.47 5.96 -15.96
CA ARG A 139 -9.89 5.63 -15.96
C ARG A 139 -10.31 5.39 -17.41
N LEU A 140 -10.70 4.15 -17.66
CA LEU A 140 -11.63 3.72 -18.71
C LEU A 140 -11.09 3.72 -20.15
N CYS A 141 -10.70 2.53 -20.61
CA CYS A 141 -11.04 2.01 -21.94
C CYS A 141 -11.55 0.57 -21.75
#